data_AF-A0A9D2FCN3-F1
#
_entry.id   AF-A0A9D2FCN3-F1
#
_cell.length_a   1.000
_cell.length_b   1.000
_cell.length_c   1.000
_cell.angle_alpha   90.00
_cell.angle_beta   90.00
_cell.angle_gamma   90.00
#
_symmetry.space_group_name_H-M   'P 1'
#
loop_
_entity.id
_entity.type
_entity.pdbx_description
1 polymer ?
#
loop_
_entity_poly.entity_id
_entity_poly.type
_entity_poly.pdbx_seq_one_letter_code
_entity_poly.pdbx_strand_id
1 'polypeptide(L)' 'MPTDKPPFTFHMQNDDLEKMRYIAKKETRSLSNLLEHLCCAYIQKYEQEYGEIHLLQLPQSK' A
#
# COMPACT_ATOMS: atom_id res chain seq x y z
N MET A 1 3.15 -16.80 9.48
CA MET A 1 4.60 -16.52 9.33
C MET A 1 4.89 -15.23 10.08
N PRO A 2 5.99 -15.11 10.85
CA PRO A 2 6.34 -13.85 11.48
C PRO A 2 6.68 -12.89 10.34
N THR A 3 5.72 -12.03 10.04
CA THR A 3 5.85 -11.05 8.99
C THR A 3 6.55 -9.88 9.66
N ASP A 4 7.86 -9.76 9.44
CA ASP A 4 8.75 -8.65 9.85
C ASP A 4 8.34 -7.29 9.22
N LYS A 5 7.04 -7.08 9.01
CA LYS A 5 6.48 -5.86 8.46
C LYS A 5 6.02 -5.02 9.66
N PRO A 6 6.47 -3.75 9.75
CA PRO A 6 6.01 -2.87 10.81
C PRO A 6 4.47 -2.76 10.75
N PRO A 7 3.76 -2.94 11.88
CA PRO A 7 2.31 -2.77 11.91
C PRO A 7 2.00 -1.30 11.61
N PHE A 8 1.34 -1.04 10.49
CA PHE A 8 0.82 0.29 10.18
C PHE A 8 -0.69 0.30 10.39
N THR A 9 -1.21 1.33 11.05
CA THR A 9 -2.65 1.54 11.17
C THR A 9 -3.10 2.41 10.00
N PHE A 10 -3.89 1.84 9.09
CA PHE A 10 -4.45 2.59 7.97
C PHE A 10 -5.75 3.26 8.41
N HIS A 11 -5.77 4.59 8.42
CA HIS A 11 -6.98 5.36 8.72
C HIS A 11 -7.69 5.64 7.41
N MET A 12 -8.78 4.90 7.16
CA MET A 12 -9.58 5.01 5.94
C MET A 12 -11.06 5.07 6.32
N GLN A 13 -11.87 5.67 5.45
CA GLN A 13 -13.32 5.61 5.58
C GLN A 13 -13.82 4.16 5.50
N ASN A 14 -14.87 3.85 6.25
CA ASN A 14 -15.44 2.50 6.29
C ASN A 14 -15.89 2.03 4.90
N ASP A 15 -16.52 2.91 4.11
CA ASP A 15 -16.92 2.63 2.73
C ASP A 15 -15.78 2.09 1.86
N ASP A 16 -14.61 2.70 1.95
CA ASP A 16 -13.50 2.29 1.09
C ASP A 16 -12.82 1.01 1.62
N LEU A 17 -12.84 0.80 2.94
CA LEU A 17 -12.42 -0.46 3.56
C LEU A 17 -13.32 -1.62 3.10
N GLU A 18 -14.62 -1.39 2.98
CA GLU A 18 -15.57 -2.39 2.47
C GLU A 18 -15.35 -2.70 0.98
N LYS A 19 -15.13 -1.67 0.15
CA LYS A 19 -14.75 -1.87 -1.26
C LYS A 19 -13.46 -2.67 -1.40
N MET A 20 -12.44 -2.35 -0.60
CA MET A 20 -11.18 -3.08 -0.56
C MET A 20 -11.38 -4.55 -0.15
N ARG A 21 -12.22 -4.81 0.87
CA ARG A 21 -12.59 -6.18 1.25
C ARG A 21 -13.33 -6.92 0.13
N TYR A 22 -14.21 -6.24 -0.59
CA TYR A 22 -14.91 -6.83 -1.73
C TYR A 22 -13.93 -7.23 -2.85
N ILE A 23 -13.00 -6.34 -3.20
CA ILE A 23 -11.97 -6.60 -4.22
C ILE A 23 -11.06 -7.75 -3.77
N ALA A 24 -10.60 -7.74 -2.52
CA ALA A 24 -9.75 -8.80 -1.96
C ALA A 24 -10.44 -10.18 -2.03
N LYS A 25 -11.74 -10.25 -1.69
CA LYS A 25 -12.55 -11.47 -1.83
C LYS A 25 -12.63 -11.93 -3.29
N LYS A 26 -12.84 -11.00 -4.22
CA LYS A 26 -12.94 -11.29 -5.66
C LYS A 26 -11.61 -11.83 -6.22
N GLU A 27 -10.48 -11.33 -5.74
CA GLU A 27 -9.15 -11.80 -6.14
C GLU A 27 -8.65 -13.02 -5.35
N THR A 28 -9.45 -13.59 -4.43
CA THR A 28 -9.04 -14.71 -3.55
C THR A 28 -7.74 -14.43 -2.78
N ARG A 29 -7.53 -13.18 -2.39
CA ARG A 29 -6.35 -12.70 -1.66
C ARG A 29 -6.76 -12.06 -0.34
N SER A 30 -5.85 -12.03 0.63
CA SER A 30 -6.09 -11.27 1.87
C SER A 30 -6.06 -9.77 1.59
N LEU A 31 -6.79 -8.99 2.39
CA LEU A 31 -6.77 -7.53 2.31
C LEU A 31 -5.34 -6.97 2.44
N SER A 32 -4.53 -7.57 3.31
CA SER A 32 -3.12 -7.20 3.49
C SER A 32 -2.29 -7.43 2.23
N ASN A 33 -2.47 -8.57 1.55
CA ASN A 33 -1.74 -8.86 0.32
C ASN A 33 -2.18 -7.95 -0.84
N LEU A 34 -3.48 -7.60 -0.90
CA LEU A 34 -4.00 -6.64 -1.87
C LEU A 34 -3.36 -5.27 -1.66
N LEU A 35 -3.36 -4.76 -0.41
CA LEU A 35 -2.76 -3.48 -0.05
C LEU A 35 -1.27 -3.44 -0.39
N GLU A 36 -0.53 -4.50 -0.07
CA GLU A 36 0.89 -4.61 -0.40
C GLU A 36 1.13 -4.54 -1.91
N HIS A 37 0.33 -5.28 -2.68
CA HIS A 37 0.43 -5.26 -4.13
C HIS A 37 0.10 -3.88 -4.72
N LEU A 38 -0.96 -3.23 -4.23
CA LEU A 38 -1.38 -1.90 -4.66
C LEU A 38 -0.32 -0.84 -4.33
N CYS A 39 0.26 -0.89 -3.12
CA CYS A 39 1.34 0.02 -2.73
C CYS A 39 2.54 -0.12 -3.67
N CYS A 40 2.99 -1.35 -3.93
CA CYS A 40 4.13 -1.60 -4.81
C CYS A 40 3.84 -1.16 -6.25
N ALA A 41 2.65 -1.46 -6.77
CA ALA A 41 2.23 -1.04 -8.10
C ALA A 41 2.13 0.49 -8.22
N TYR A 42 1.64 1.17 -7.18
CA TYR A 42 1.57 2.62 -7.14
C TYR A 42 2.96 3.26 -7.15
N ILE A 43 3.90 2.73 -6.36
CA ILE A 43 5.29 3.22 -6.32
C ILE A 43 5.93 3.10 -7.71
N GLN A 44 5.83 1.93 -8.35
CA GLN A 44 6.39 1.72 -9.69
C GLN A 44 5.78 2.68 -10.72
N LYS A 45 4.46 2.86 -10.68
CA LYS A 45 3.77 3.80 -11.57
C LYS A 45 4.21 5.23 -11.32
N TYR A 46 4.37 5.61 -10.06
CA TYR A 46 4.85 6.93 -9.68
C TYR A 46 6.28 7.17 -10.15
N GLU A 47 7.18 6.20 -9.98
CA GLU A 47 8.55 6.27 -10.48
C GLU A 47 8.62 6.39 -11.99
N GLN A 48 7.73 5.71 -12.70
CA GLN A 48 7.64 5.80 -14.16
C GLN A 48 7.16 7.18 -14.64
N GLU A 49 6.24 7.83 -13.90
CA GLU A 49 5.64 9.10 -14.29
C GLU A 49 6.44 10.33 -13.82
N TYR A 50 7.09 10.26 -12.65
CA TYR A 50 7.78 11.38 -12.00
C TYR A 50 9.31 11.20 -11.90
N GLY A 51 9.85 10.04 -12.28
CA GLY A 51 11.26 9.67 -12.11
C GLY A 51 11.51 8.88 -10.82
N GLU A 52 12.65 8.17 -10.76
CA GLU A 52 13.03 7.31 -9.62
C GLU A 52 12.96 8.06 -8.28
N ILE A 53 12.37 7.40 -7.27
CA ILE A 53 12.30 7.97 -5.92
C ILE A 53 13.67 7.76 -5.26
N HIS A 54 14.54 8.76 -5.39
CA HIS A 54 15.78 8.81 -4.61
C HIS A 54 15.45 9.17 -3.15
N LEU A 55 15.28 8.15 -2.30
CA LEU A 55 15.03 8.27 -0.85
C LEU A 55 16.16 8.98 -0.07
N LEU A 56 17.21 9.47 -0.74
CA LEU A 56 18.35 10.13 -0.14
C LEU A 56 18.08 11.57 0.35
N GLN A 57 16.92 12.17 0.08
CA GLN A 57 16.70 13.61 0.38
C GLN A 57 15.32 14.02 0.93
N LEU A 58 14.54 13.12 1.54
CA LEU A 58 13.39 13.57 2.32
C LEU A 58 13.82 13.85 3.77
N PRO A 59 13.95 15.13 4.20
CA PRO A 59 14.00 15.44 5.62
C PRO A 59 12.69 14.93 6.21
N GLN A 60 12.79 13.91 7.05
CA GLN A 60 11.70 13.44 7.88
C GLN A 60 11.24 14.66 8.70
N SER A 61 10.12 15.29 8.29
CA SER A 61 9.54 16.36 9.08
C SER A 61 9.00 15.73 10.36
N LYS A 62 9.59 16.16 11.48
CA LYS A 62 9.14 15.88 12.84
C LYS A 62 7.68 16.26 13.06
#